data_AF-A0A2T6ECD5-F1
#
_entry.id   AF-A0A2T6ECD5-F1
#
_cell.length_a   1.000
_cell.length_b   1.000
_cell.length_c   1.000
_cell.angle_alpha   90.00
_cell.angle_beta   90.00
_cell.angle_gamma   90.00
#
_symmetry.space_group_name_H-M   'P 1'
#
loop_
_entity.id
_entity.type
_entity.pdbx_description
1 polymer ?
#
loop_
_entity_poly.entity_id
_entity_poly.type
_entity_poly.pdbx_seq_one_letter_code
_entity_poly.pdbx_strand_id
1 'polypeptide(L)'
;MFHIVLYQPEIPPNTGNIIRLCANTGCQLHLIEPLGFSMEEKALRRAGLDYHEFAEIRRYRDYQHFLESAAPERLFALSTKGRAGPADAQFQAGDYLMFGPETRGLPADIRESLPAQHVLRLPMVPGSRSLNLSNATAIMLYEAWRQIGYQGAQT
;
A
#
# COMPACT_ATOMS: atom_id res chain seq x y z
N MET A 1 -3.75 12.08 7.05
CA MET A 1 -4.09 11.24 5.90
C MET A 1 -2.97 10.22 5.68
N PHE A 2 -3.24 8.99 5.23
CA PHE A 2 -2.20 7.98 5.02
C PHE A 2 -1.68 7.96 3.57
N HIS A 3 -0.52 7.36 3.40
CA HIS A 3 0.10 7.14 2.10
C HIS A 3 0.19 5.64 1.80
N ILE A 4 -0.31 5.19 0.65
CA ILE A 4 -0.20 3.81 0.18
C ILE A 4 0.94 3.72 -0.82
N VAL A 5 1.88 2.80 -0.61
CA VAL A 5 3.03 2.60 -1.50
C VAL A 5 3.01 1.19 -2.06
N LEU A 6 2.89 1.07 -3.39
CA LEU A 6 3.00 -0.21 -4.09
C LEU A 6 4.38 -0.31 -4.73
N TYR A 7 5.18 -1.25 -4.22
CA TYR A 7 6.46 -1.59 -4.82
C TYR A 7 6.24 -2.54 -6.00
N GLN A 8 6.52 -2.06 -7.21
CA GLN A 8 6.55 -2.86 -8.44
C GLN A 8 5.31 -3.76 -8.66
N PRO A 9 4.07 -3.23 -8.54
CA PRO A 9 2.85 -4.04 -8.62
C PRO A 9 2.72 -4.74 -9.97
N GLU A 10 2.20 -5.96 -9.97
CA GLU A 10 2.21 -6.83 -11.15
C GLU A 10 0.83 -6.99 -11.79
N ILE A 11 -0.25 -6.94 -10.99
CA ILE A 11 -1.60 -7.29 -11.47
C ILE A 11 -2.47 -6.01 -11.57
N PRO A 12 -2.79 -5.53 -12.79
CA PRO A 12 -3.49 -4.25 -12.99
C PRO A 12 -4.83 -4.14 -12.24
N PRO A 13 -5.69 -5.18 -12.17
CA PRO A 13 -6.91 -5.14 -11.36
C PRO A 13 -6.69 -4.79 -9.87
N ASN A 14 -5.61 -5.26 -9.25
CA ASN A 14 -5.34 -4.94 -7.84
C ASN A 14 -5.02 -3.46 -7.67
N THR A 15 -4.18 -2.90 -8.55
CA THR A 15 -3.88 -1.47 -8.55
C THR A 15 -5.15 -0.66 -8.82
N GLY A 16 -6.01 -1.07 -9.75
CA GLY A 16 -7.30 -0.42 -10.00
C GLY A 16 -8.19 -0.37 -8.74
N ASN A 17 -8.30 -1.48 -8.02
CA ASN A 17 -9.04 -1.53 -6.75
C ASN A 17 -8.41 -0.64 -5.68
N ILE A 18 -7.08 -0.58 -5.61
CA ILE A 18 -6.35 0.26 -4.63
C ILE A 18 -6.48 1.74 -4.96
N ILE A 19 -6.55 2.14 -6.24
CA ILE A 19 -6.84 3.53 -6.62
C ILE A 19 -8.23 3.91 -6.07
N ARG A 20 -9.25 3.07 -6.30
CA ARG A 20 -10.59 3.32 -5.77
C ARG A 20 -10.61 3.38 -4.24
N LEU A 21 -9.89 2.47 -3.58
CA LEU A 21 -9.72 2.48 -2.13
C LEU A 21 -9.14 3.82 -1.66
N CYS A 22 -8.07 4.28 -2.29
CA CYS A 22 -7.42 5.55 -1.95
C CYS A 22 -8.37 6.75 -2.11
N ALA A 23 -9.15 6.79 -3.20
CA ALA A 23 -10.16 7.83 -3.41
C ALA A 23 -11.24 7.83 -2.31
N ASN A 24 -11.70 6.65 -1.89
CA ASN A 24 -12.73 6.53 -0.84
C ASN A 24 -12.22 6.85 0.57
N THR A 25 -10.92 6.72 0.82
CA THR A 25 -10.29 6.98 2.12
C THR A 25 -9.49 8.28 2.15
N GLY A 26 -9.46 9.03 1.06
CA GLY A 26 -8.64 10.23 0.87
C GLY A 26 -7.14 10.00 0.87
N CYS A 27 -6.67 8.75 0.77
CA CYS A 27 -5.25 8.41 0.88
C CYS A 27 -4.48 8.71 -0.41
N GLN A 28 -3.21 9.05 -0.27
CA GLN A 28 -2.34 9.30 -1.41
C GLN A 28 -1.70 7.99 -1.89
N LEU A 29 -1.84 7.66 -3.18
CA LEU A 29 -1.21 6.48 -3.78
C LEU A 29 0.17 6.82 -4.39
N HIS A 30 1.13 5.94 -4.13
CA HIS A 30 2.50 5.95 -4.65
C HIS A 30 2.80 4.63 -5.34
N LEU A 31 3.34 4.68 -6.56
CA LEU A 31 3.73 3.51 -7.35
C LEU A 31 5.24 3.54 -7.62
N ILE A 32 5.96 2.48 -7.27
CA ILE A 32 7.39 2.34 -7.57
C ILE A 32 7.56 1.40 -8.75
N GLU A 33 8.30 1.84 -9.75
CA GLU A 33 8.57 1.14 -11.01
C GLU A 33 9.65 0.03 -10.89
N PRO A 34 9.69 -0.91 -11.85
CA PRO A 34 8.77 -1.08 -12.98
C PRO A 34 7.41 -1.64 -12.55
N LEU A 35 6.35 -1.16 -13.20
CA LEU A 35 5.02 -1.75 -13.09
C LEU A 35 4.93 -2.96 -14.03
N GLY A 36 4.25 -4.02 -13.61
CA GLY A 36 4.02 -5.20 -14.45
C GLY A 36 2.97 -4.99 -15.56
N PHE A 37 2.46 -3.78 -15.72
CA PHE A 37 1.38 -3.42 -16.63
C PHE A 37 1.49 -1.96 -17.09
N SER A 38 0.76 -1.61 -18.15
CA SER A 38 0.64 -0.21 -18.59
C SER A 38 -0.48 0.52 -17.85
N MET A 39 -0.21 1.74 -17.40
CA MET A 39 -1.22 2.62 -16.77
C MET A 39 -2.36 3.00 -17.72
N GLU A 40 -2.19 2.80 -19.03
CA GLU A 40 -3.21 3.06 -20.05
C GLU A 40 -4.18 1.87 -20.26
N GLU A 41 -3.94 0.74 -19.61
CA GLU A 41 -4.74 -0.46 -19.81
C GLU A 41 -6.23 -0.26 -19.47
N LYS A 42 -7.09 -0.82 -20.32
CA LYS A 42 -8.55 -0.82 -20.11
C LYS A 42 -8.95 -1.43 -18.77
N ALA A 43 -8.15 -2.35 -18.22
CA ALA A 43 -8.38 -2.98 -16.92
C ALA A 43 -8.37 -1.96 -15.77
N LEU A 44 -7.47 -0.96 -15.81
CA LEU A 44 -7.46 0.14 -14.85
C LEU A 44 -8.68 1.06 -15.04
N ARG A 45 -9.07 1.33 -16.28
CA ARG A 45 -10.26 2.16 -16.59
C ARG A 45 -11.58 1.50 -16.15
N ARG A 46 -11.64 0.16 -16.12
CA ARG A 46 -12.83 -0.60 -15.69
C ARG A 46 -13.13 -0.47 -14.20
N ALA A 47 -12.19 -0.03 -13.38
CA ALA A 47 -12.45 0.30 -11.97
C ALA A 47 -13.37 1.53 -11.81
N GLY A 48 -13.88 2.09 -12.93
CA GLY A 48 -14.79 3.25 -12.97
C GLY A 48 -14.08 4.53 -12.58
N LEU A 49 -12.75 4.55 -12.72
CA LEU A 49 -11.90 5.58 -12.16
C LEU A 49 -12.08 6.88 -12.94
N ASP A 50 -12.50 7.94 -12.25
CA ASP A 50 -12.59 9.27 -12.82
C ASP A 50 -11.17 9.85 -13.01
N TYR A 51 -11.02 10.77 -13.96
CA TYR A 51 -9.72 11.38 -14.27
C TYR A 51 -9.04 12.01 -13.03
N HIS A 52 -9.84 12.51 -12.07
CA HIS A 52 -9.36 13.04 -10.80
C HIS A 52 -8.70 11.98 -9.91
N GLU A 53 -9.20 10.74 -9.90
CA GLU A 53 -8.63 9.64 -9.11
C GLU A 53 -7.24 9.22 -9.64
N PHE A 54 -6.97 9.46 -10.93
CA PHE A 54 -5.63 9.26 -11.51
C PHE A 54 -4.69 10.45 -11.28
N ALA A 55 -5.22 11.68 -11.22
CA ALA A 55 -4.41 12.90 -11.17
C ALA A 55 -3.53 13.00 -9.91
N GLU A 56 -3.91 12.30 -8.85
CA GLU A 56 -3.17 12.33 -7.60
C GLU A 56 -2.07 11.27 -7.52
N ILE A 57 -2.07 10.23 -8.36
CA ILE A 57 -1.10 9.11 -8.24
C ILE A 57 0.34 9.58 -8.50
N ARG A 58 1.23 9.32 -7.54
CA ARG A 58 2.67 9.61 -7.68
C ARG A 58 3.43 8.38 -8.14
N ARG A 59 4.31 8.54 -9.13
CA ARG A 59 5.16 7.46 -9.66
C ARG A 59 6.63 7.73 -9.38
N TYR A 60 7.38 6.68 -9.12
CA TYR A 60 8.81 6.73 -8.82
C TYR A 60 9.54 5.68 -9.64
N ARG A 61 10.65 6.07 -10.27
CA ARG A 61 11.46 5.15 -11.10
C ARG A 61 12.02 3.94 -10.32
N ASP A 62 12.28 4.11 -9.03
CA ASP A 62 12.85 3.09 -8.15
C ASP A 62 12.58 3.46 -6.66
N TYR A 63 12.96 2.57 -5.75
CA TYR A 63 12.76 2.77 -4.30
C TYR A 63 13.58 3.93 -3.74
N GLN A 64 14.79 4.15 -4.26
CA GLN A 64 15.65 5.24 -3.79
C GLN A 64 15.06 6.60 -4.14
N HIS A 65 14.57 6.76 -5.37
CA HIS A 65 13.86 7.95 -5.81
C HIS A 65 12.59 8.21 -4.98
N PHE A 66 11.88 7.15 -4.56
CA PHE A 66 10.77 7.28 -3.61
C PHE A 66 11.23 7.83 -2.26
N LEU A 67 12.30 7.27 -1.68
CA LEU A 67 12.83 7.76 -0.39
C LEU A 67 13.28 9.21 -0.46
N GLU A 68 13.95 9.62 -1.53
CA GLU A 68 14.45 10.99 -1.72
C GLU A 68 13.30 11.99 -1.96
N SER A 69 12.29 11.59 -2.73
CA SER A 69 11.25 12.52 -3.20
C SER A 69 10.05 12.59 -2.26
N ALA A 70 9.62 11.45 -1.70
CA ALA A 70 8.50 11.41 -0.76
C ALA A 70 8.97 11.63 0.69
N ALA A 71 10.23 11.32 1.00
CA ALA A 71 10.85 11.48 2.32
C ALA A 71 9.94 11.02 3.47
N PRO A 72 9.51 9.74 3.48
CA PRO A 72 8.59 9.24 4.49
C PRO A 72 9.22 9.30 5.88
N GLU A 73 8.61 10.02 6.82
CA GLU A 73 9.07 10.07 8.21
C GLU A 73 8.89 8.70 8.89
N ARG A 74 7.76 8.03 8.62
CA ARG A 74 7.43 6.70 9.12
C ARG A 74 6.93 5.83 7.98
N LEU A 75 7.64 4.72 7.77
CA LEU A 75 7.36 3.74 6.74
C LEU A 75 7.14 2.38 7.38
N PHE A 76 5.96 1.82 7.12
CA PHE A 76 5.55 0.47 7.49
C PHE A 76 5.51 -0.41 6.26
N ALA A 77 5.87 -1.68 6.41
CA ALA A 77 5.81 -2.67 5.35
C ALA A 77 4.91 -3.82 5.75
N LEU A 78 4.07 -4.29 4.82
CA LEU A 78 3.35 -5.55 4.99
C LEU A 78 4.12 -6.69 4.32
N SER A 79 4.46 -7.72 5.10
CA SER A 79 5.16 -8.92 4.62
C SER A 79 4.76 -10.14 5.44
N THR A 80 4.68 -11.31 4.81
CA THR A 80 4.51 -12.59 5.53
C THR A 80 5.68 -12.92 6.45
N LYS A 81 6.82 -12.22 6.30
CA LYS A 81 7.99 -12.31 7.18
C LYS A 81 7.93 -11.37 8.39
N GLY A 82 6.88 -10.54 8.51
CA GLY A 82 6.65 -9.69 9.66
C GLY A 82 6.36 -10.49 10.94
N ARG A 83 6.54 -9.84 12.09
CA ARG A 83 6.35 -10.47 13.42
C ARG A 83 5.13 -9.94 14.19
N ALA A 84 4.73 -8.71 13.94
CA ALA A 84 3.57 -8.05 14.56
C ALA A 84 2.43 -7.84 13.56
N GLY A 85 1.20 -7.71 14.03
CA GLY A 85 0.04 -7.36 13.21
C GLY A 85 -0.18 -5.85 13.09
N PRO A 86 -0.98 -5.38 12.11
CA PRO A 86 -1.39 -3.98 12.04
C PRO A 86 -2.06 -3.47 13.32
N ALA A 87 -2.83 -4.31 14.01
CA ALA A 87 -3.48 -3.94 15.26
C ALA A 87 -2.50 -3.69 16.43
N ASP A 88 -1.28 -4.22 16.35
CA ASP A 88 -0.24 -4.03 17.37
C ASP A 88 0.60 -2.76 17.11
N ALA A 89 0.55 -2.23 15.89
CA ALA A 89 1.22 -1.00 15.52
C ALA A 89 0.42 0.22 15.98
N GLN A 90 1.13 1.30 16.34
CA GLN A 90 0.53 2.60 16.65
C GLN A 90 0.64 3.51 15.43
N PHE A 91 -0.39 3.51 14.60
CA PHE A 91 -0.43 4.34 13.41
C PHE A 91 -0.75 5.79 13.74
N GLN A 92 -0.21 6.71 12.94
CA GLN A 92 -0.53 8.13 12.98
C GLN A 92 -0.82 8.66 11.57
N ALA A 93 -1.54 9.77 11.50
CA ALA A 93 -1.73 10.48 10.24
C ALA A 93 -0.36 10.83 9.62
N GLY A 94 -0.22 10.58 8.32
CA GLY A 94 1.04 10.80 7.57
C GLY A 94 1.88 9.53 7.39
N ASP A 95 1.56 8.44 8.07
CA ASP A 95 2.30 7.18 7.90
C ASP A 95 2.18 6.63 6.47
N TYR A 96 3.29 6.05 6.00
CA TYR A 96 3.38 5.35 4.73
C TYR A 96 3.22 3.84 4.96
N LEU A 97 2.31 3.23 4.20
CA LEU A 97 1.99 1.81 4.25
C LEU A 97 2.43 1.17 2.92
N MET A 98 3.50 0.39 2.96
CA MET A 98 4.15 -0.21 1.80
C MET A 98 3.79 -1.68 1.62
N PHE A 99 3.51 -2.03 0.37
CA PHE A 99 3.15 -3.37 -0.05
C PHE A 99 4.04 -3.79 -1.22
N GLY A 100 4.49 -5.04 -1.18
CA GLY A 100 5.24 -5.65 -2.27
C GLY A 100 4.33 -6.16 -3.39
N PRO A 101 4.92 -6.59 -4.52
CA PRO A 101 4.21 -7.26 -5.59
C PRO A 101 3.57 -8.57 -5.13
N GLU A 102 2.53 -8.98 -5.83
CA GLU A 102 1.68 -10.12 -5.50
C GLU A 102 2.43 -11.44 -5.39
N THR A 103 3.38 -11.69 -6.30
CA THR A 103 4.04 -12.99 -6.40
C THR A 103 5.23 -13.12 -5.45
N ARG A 104 6.07 -12.07 -5.36
CA ARG A 104 7.37 -12.13 -4.69
C ARG A 104 7.43 -11.36 -3.36
N GLY A 105 6.45 -10.49 -3.09
CA GLY A 105 6.48 -9.58 -1.94
C GLY A 105 7.67 -8.61 -1.99
N LEU A 106 7.89 -7.85 -0.91
CA LEU A 106 9.00 -6.90 -0.83
C LEU A 106 10.36 -7.63 -0.85
N PRO A 107 11.39 -7.09 -1.51
CA PRO A 107 12.77 -7.55 -1.39
C PRO A 107 13.29 -7.59 0.06
N ALA A 108 14.30 -8.42 0.32
CA ALA A 108 14.85 -8.60 1.68
C ALA A 108 15.55 -7.35 2.20
N ASP A 109 16.39 -6.73 1.36
CA ASP A 109 17.08 -5.47 1.61
C ASP A 109 16.10 -4.33 1.98
N ILE A 110 14.96 -4.21 1.29
CA ILE A 110 13.94 -3.22 1.65
C ILE A 110 13.35 -3.53 3.02
N ARG A 111 12.97 -4.79 3.31
CA ARG A 111 12.41 -5.15 4.63
C ARG A 111 13.41 -4.94 5.75
N GLU A 112 14.67 -5.27 5.51
CA GLU A 112 15.76 -5.19 6.49
C GLU A 112 16.26 -3.76 6.71
N SER A 113 16.01 -2.85 5.75
CA SER A 113 16.22 -1.41 5.93
C SER A 113 15.25 -0.75 6.91
N LEU A 114 14.13 -1.41 7.22
CA LEU A 114 13.10 -0.88 8.12
C LEU A 114 13.31 -1.40 9.55
N PRO A 115 12.91 -0.62 10.58
CA PRO A 115 12.80 -1.15 11.94
C PRO A 115 11.96 -2.43 11.97
N ALA A 116 12.41 -3.46 12.68
CA ALA A 116 11.73 -4.76 12.69
C ALA A 116 10.25 -4.68 13.10
N GLN A 117 9.91 -3.73 13.99
CA GLN A 117 8.54 -3.46 14.44
C GLN A 117 7.66 -2.78 13.38
N HIS A 118 8.24 -2.24 12.31
CA HIS A 118 7.51 -1.65 11.18
C HIS A 118 7.27 -2.67 10.05
N VAL A 119 7.84 -3.87 10.15
CA VAL A 119 7.56 -4.98 9.22
C VAL A 119 6.45 -5.85 9.81
N LEU A 120 5.23 -5.57 9.35
CA LEU A 120 4.00 -6.12 9.84
C LEU A 120 3.54 -7.32 9.00
N ARG A 121 2.68 -8.17 9.56
CA ARG A 121 2.02 -9.28 8.86
C ARG A 121 0.53 -9.31 9.18
N LEU A 122 -0.31 -9.70 8.22
CA LEU A 122 -1.70 -10.03 8.53
C LEU A 122 -1.79 -11.42 9.17
N PRO A 123 -2.51 -11.58 10.30
CA PRO A 123 -2.78 -12.89 10.87
C PRO A 123 -3.54 -13.78 9.87
N MET A 124 -3.10 -15.03 9.68
CA MET A 124 -3.70 -16.01 8.79
C MET A 124 -3.63 -17.40 9.40
N VAL A 125 -4.57 -18.28 9.04
CA VAL A 125 -4.56 -19.69 9.44
C VAL A 125 -3.29 -20.37 8.90
N PRO A 126 -2.62 -21.27 9.66
CA PRO A 126 -1.46 -22.00 9.18
C PRO A 126 -1.70 -22.71 7.84
N GLY A 127 -0.74 -22.63 6.92
CA GLY A 127 -0.82 -23.23 5.58
C GLY A 127 -1.64 -22.43 4.55
N SER A 128 -2.20 -21.28 4.93
CA SER A 128 -2.92 -20.42 4.00
C SER A 128 -2.01 -19.81 2.94
N ARG A 129 -2.58 -19.56 1.76
CA ARG A 129 -1.97 -18.68 0.77
C ARG A 129 -2.10 -17.22 1.22
N SER A 130 -1.18 -16.38 0.77
CA SER A 130 -1.26 -14.93 0.99
C SER A 130 -2.59 -14.36 0.47
N LEU A 131 -3.10 -13.35 1.16
CA LEU A 131 -4.25 -12.58 0.70
C LEU A 131 -3.96 -11.87 -0.62
N ASN A 132 -5.02 -11.61 -1.37
CA ASN A 132 -4.99 -10.68 -2.49
C ASN A 132 -4.44 -9.30 -2.06
N LEU A 133 -3.63 -8.66 -2.91
CA LEU A 133 -2.95 -7.40 -2.59
C LEU A 133 -3.94 -6.28 -2.22
N SER A 134 -5.00 -6.06 -3.01
CA SER A 134 -5.97 -5.00 -2.68
C SER A 134 -6.71 -5.27 -1.37
N ASN A 135 -6.98 -6.54 -1.05
CA ASN A 135 -7.58 -6.90 0.25
C ASN A 135 -6.61 -6.64 1.40
N ALA A 136 -5.34 -7.02 1.25
CA ALA A 136 -4.33 -6.79 2.27
C ALA A 136 -4.10 -5.29 2.53
N THR A 137 -4.07 -4.48 1.46
CA THR A 137 -4.01 -3.03 1.54
C THR A 137 -5.23 -2.45 2.25
N ALA A 138 -6.44 -2.87 1.88
CA ALA A 138 -7.67 -2.40 2.51
C ALA A 138 -7.70 -2.71 4.02
N ILE A 139 -7.33 -3.94 4.42
CA ILE A 139 -7.33 -4.34 5.83
C ILE A 139 -6.35 -3.49 6.65
N MET A 140 -5.10 -3.35 6.19
CA MET A 140 -4.09 -2.57 6.91
C MET A 140 -4.47 -1.09 6.97
N LEU A 141 -4.98 -0.53 5.87
CA LEU A 141 -5.39 0.86 5.81
C LEU A 141 -6.58 1.17 6.72
N TYR A 142 -7.64 0.36 6.66
CA TYR A 142 -8.82 0.59 7.51
C TYR A 142 -8.51 0.38 8.99
N GLU A 143 -7.59 -0.51 9.35
CA GLU A 143 -7.10 -0.61 10.74
C GLU A 143 -6.34 0.66 11.15
N ALA A 144 -5.40 1.14 10.33
CA ALA A 144 -4.68 2.39 10.61
C ALA A 144 -5.64 3.59 10.72
N TRP A 145 -6.63 3.68 9.82
CA TRP A 145 -7.63 4.75 9.84
C TRP A 145 -8.57 4.66 11.05
N ARG A 146 -8.94 3.45 11.46
CA ARG A 146 -9.69 3.21 12.70
C ARG A 146 -8.95 3.72 13.92
N GLN A 147 -7.64 3.49 14.02
CA GLN A 147 -6.83 3.93 15.17
C GLN A 147 -6.82 5.45 15.34
N ILE A 148 -6.93 6.20 14.24
CA ILE A 148 -7.05 7.66 14.28
C ILE A 148 -8.51 8.14 14.24
N GLY A 149 -9.48 7.26 14.51
CA GLY A 149 -10.89 7.62 14.62
C GLY A 149 -11.59 7.95 13.30
N TYR A 150 -11.14 7.38 12.18
CA TYR A 150 -11.69 7.63 10.84
C TYR A 150 -11.78 9.12 10.48
N GLN A 151 -10.81 9.93 10.94
CA GLN A 151 -10.77 11.38 10.67
C GLN A 151 -10.98 11.67 9.17
N GLY A 152 -11.92 12.57 8.89
CA GLY A 152 -12.28 12.98 7.52
C GLY A 152 -13.41 12.17 6.87
N ALA A 153 -13.87 11.07 7.48
CA ALA A 153 -15.03 10.33 7.00
C ALA A 153 -16.35 11.08 7.29
N GLN A 154 -17.32 10.96 6.37
CA GLN A 154 -18.71 11.31 6.63
C GLN A 154 -19.40 10.10 7.28
N THR A 155 -20.06 10.32 8.42
CA THR A 155 -20.86 9.31 9.14
C THR A 155 -22.33 9.42 8.82
#